data_AF-V5N3W5-F1
#
_entry.id   AF-V5N3W5-F1
#
_cell.length_a   1.000
_cell.length_b   1.000
_cell.length_c   1.000
_cell.angle_alpha   90.00
_cell.angle_beta   90.00
_cell.angle_gamma   90.00
#
_symmetry.space_group_name_H-M   'P 1'
#
loop_
_entity.id
_entity.type
_entity.pdbx_description
1 polymer ?
#
loop_
_entity_poly.entity_id
_entity_poly.type
_entity_poly.pdbx_seq_one_letter_code
_entity_poly.pdbx_strand_id
1 'polypeptide(L)'
;LYNNIWGSGAGSQCVWANSGTDWGVWADHPNTDGIKSYPNAKKVINKPITSLSSLTSSYNVTVPSSGAYNTSYDIWDTDYDYEIMLWVNHHGAVGPLGTFQGSVGLGGHTWDVYKGNNGANEVFSFLRTSDSNSGTVNILPILKWIKDTKG
;
A
#
# COMPACT_ATOMS: atom_id res chain seq x y z
N LEU A 1 3.84 -6.54 -13.41
CA LEU A 1 4.42 -7.22 -12.24
C LEU A 1 5.89 -6.84 -12.20
N TYR A 2 6.38 -6.42 -11.04
CA TYR A 2 7.74 -5.89 -10.89
C TYR A 2 8.42 -6.57 -9.71
N ASN A 3 9.63 -7.10 -9.93
CA ASN A 3 10.52 -7.56 -8.86
C ASN A 3 11.29 -6.37 -8.28
N ASN A 4 10.57 -5.42 -7.69
CA ASN A 4 11.16 -4.14 -7.30
C ASN A 4 11.98 -4.28 -6.02
N ILE A 5 13.29 -4.11 -6.13
CA ILE A 5 14.27 -4.12 -5.04
C ILE A 5 15.09 -2.84 -5.18
N TRP A 6 15.10 -2.02 -4.14
CA TRP A 6 15.74 -0.69 -4.19
C TRP A 6 16.43 -0.31 -2.88
N GLY A 7 16.03 -0.93 -1.77
CA GLY A 7 16.59 -0.61 -0.47
C GLY A 7 18.02 -1.09 -0.33
N SER A 8 18.83 -0.28 0.37
CA SER A 8 20.21 -0.61 0.66
C SER A 8 20.33 -1.91 1.45
N GLY A 9 21.31 -2.73 1.09
CA GLY A 9 21.57 -4.02 1.75
C GLY A 9 20.48 -5.07 1.54
N ALA A 10 19.67 -4.97 0.48
CA ALA A 10 18.69 -5.98 0.16
C ALA A 10 19.35 -7.35 -0.10
N GLY A 11 18.80 -8.40 0.52
CA GLY A 11 19.14 -9.78 0.18
C GLY A 11 18.39 -10.28 -1.07
N SER A 12 18.38 -11.60 -1.30
CA SER A 12 17.81 -12.17 -2.52
C SER A 12 16.29 -12.08 -2.57
N GLN A 13 15.72 -11.82 -3.75
CA GLN A 13 14.27 -11.85 -3.98
C GLN A 13 13.95 -12.34 -5.40
N CYS A 14 12.94 -13.20 -5.52
CA CYS A 14 12.46 -13.78 -6.77
C CYS A 14 10.93 -13.76 -6.83
N VAL A 15 10.38 -13.32 -7.95
CA VAL A 15 8.92 -13.27 -8.20
C VAL A 15 8.55 -14.35 -9.19
N TRP A 16 7.40 -14.98 -8.99
CA TRP A 16 6.78 -15.89 -9.94
C TRP A 16 5.37 -15.40 -10.27
N ALA A 17 4.85 -15.78 -11.44
CA ALA A 17 3.51 -15.40 -11.87
C ALA A 17 2.84 -16.49 -12.70
N ASN A 18 1.63 -16.86 -12.32
CA ASN A 18 0.71 -17.62 -13.16
C ASN A 18 -0.09 -16.67 -14.06
N SER A 19 -0.36 -15.45 -13.60
CA SER A 19 -1.02 -14.39 -14.37
C SER A 19 -0.65 -12.99 -13.84
N GLY A 20 -1.18 -11.93 -14.45
CA GLY A 20 -1.00 -10.56 -13.96
C GLY A 20 -1.62 -10.30 -12.57
N THR A 21 -2.51 -11.17 -12.09
CA THR A 21 -3.21 -11.06 -10.79
C THR A 21 -3.00 -12.29 -9.89
N ASP A 22 -2.28 -13.31 -10.36
CA ASP A 22 -1.91 -14.49 -9.58
C ASP A 22 -0.39 -14.67 -9.67
N TRP A 23 0.28 -14.25 -8.61
CA TRP A 23 1.72 -14.13 -8.52
C TRP A 23 2.14 -14.18 -7.06
N GLY A 24 3.42 -14.41 -6.82
CA GLY A 24 3.99 -14.37 -5.48
C GLY A 24 5.47 -14.08 -5.50
N VAL A 25 6.02 -13.92 -4.31
CA VAL A 25 7.42 -13.54 -4.12
C VAL A 25 8.05 -14.38 -3.03
N TRP A 26 9.29 -14.81 -3.28
CA TRP A 26 10.20 -15.33 -2.28
C TRP A 26 11.27 -14.27 -2.03
N ALA A 27 11.43 -13.85 -0.79
CA ALA A 27 12.43 -12.87 -0.40
C ALA A 27 13.17 -13.34 0.86
N ASP A 28 14.48 -13.15 0.88
CA ASP A 28 15.35 -13.35 2.03
C ASP A 28 16.15 -12.06 2.23
N HIS A 29 15.59 -11.16 3.03
CA HIS A 29 16.15 -9.85 3.32
C HIS A 29 16.71 -9.81 4.75
N PRO A 30 17.87 -9.17 4.97
CA PRO A 30 18.49 -9.15 6.29
C PRO A 30 17.68 -8.30 7.27
N ASN A 31 17.66 -8.71 8.55
CA ASN A 31 17.03 -7.97 9.65
C ASN A 31 17.84 -6.71 10.00
N THR A 32 17.67 -5.68 9.17
CA THR A 32 18.34 -4.38 9.24
C THR A 32 17.33 -3.30 8.90
N ASP A 33 17.58 -2.07 9.35
CA ASP A 33 16.65 -0.95 9.17
C ASP A 33 16.35 -0.64 7.69
N GLY A 34 15.16 -0.07 7.47
CA GLY A 34 14.70 0.39 6.17
C GLY A 34 14.05 -0.70 5.31
N ILE A 35 13.14 -0.27 4.44
CA ILE A 35 12.48 -1.13 3.46
C ILE A 35 13.51 -1.60 2.43
N LYS A 36 13.45 -2.88 2.04
CA LYS A 36 14.37 -3.48 1.05
C LYS A 36 13.75 -3.56 -0.35
N SER A 37 12.46 -3.82 -0.43
CA SER A 37 11.78 -4.12 -1.68
C SER A 37 10.28 -3.79 -1.61
N TYR A 38 9.65 -3.68 -2.78
CA TYR A 38 8.20 -3.59 -2.93
C TYR A 38 7.76 -4.37 -4.19
N PRO A 39 7.88 -5.71 -4.20
CA PRO A 39 7.42 -6.52 -5.32
C PRO A 39 5.91 -6.30 -5.52
N ASN A 40 5.49 -5.93 -6.74
CA ASN A 40 4.11 -5.49 -6.94
C ASN A 40 3.53 -5.73 -8.34
N ALA A 41 2.21 -5.85 -8.41
CA ALA A 41 1.43 -5.72 -9.63
C ALA A 41 0.88 -4.28 -9.75
N LYS A 42 0.84 -3.73 -10.96
CA LYS A 42 0.41 -2.35 -11.23
C LYS A 42 -0.73 -2.33 -12.24
N LYS A 43 -1.69 -1.42 -12.03
CA LYS A 43 -2.70 -1.03 -13.00
C LYS A 43 -2.73 0.48 -13.13
N VAL A 44 -2.68 0.99 -14.35
CA VAL A 44 -2.81 2.43 -14.64
C VAL A 44 -4.29 2.77 -14.77
N ILE A 45 -4.76 3.75 -13.99
CA ILE A 45 -6.15 4.24 -14.05
C ILE A 45 -6.28 5.41 -15.04
N ASN A 46 -5.36 6.38 -14.97
CA ASN A 46 -5.28 7.55 -15.86
C ASN A 46 -6.63 8.27 -16.09
N LYS A 47 -7.33 8.57 -14.99
CA LYS A 47 -8.61 9.29 -15.00
C LYS A 47 -8.69 10.22 -13.79
N PRO A 48 -9.31 11.40 -13.94
CA PRO A 48 -9.55 12.28 -12.80
C PRO A 48 -10.55 11.63 -11.84
N ILE A 49 -10.34 11.83 -10.53
CA ILE A 49 -11.20 11.31 -9.45
C ILE A 49 -12.67 11.64 -9.69
N THR A 50 -12.96 12.84 -10.21
CA THR A 50 -14.32 13.34 -10.49
C THR A 50 -15.05 12.58 -11.61
N SER A 51 -14.32 11.89 -12.50
CA SER A 51 -14.91 11.09 -13.58
C SER A 51 -15.24 9.65 -13.19
N LEU A 52 -14.76 9.20 -12.02
CA LEU A 52 -14.93 7.81 -11.58
C LEU A 52 -16.28 7.64 -10.87
N SER A 53 -17.07 6.68 -11.35
CA SER A 53 -18.25 6.18 -10.63
C SER A 53 -17.89 5.09 -9.62
N SER A 54 -16.84 4.31 -9.90
CA SER A 54 -16.30 3.30 -9.00
C SER A 54 -14.79 3.12 -9.21
N LEU A 55 -14.10 2.74 -8.12
CA LEU A 55 -12.72 2.25 -8.17
C LEU A 55 -12.56 1.25 -7.03
N THR A 56 -12.67 -0.03 -7.35
CA THR A 56 -12.60 -1.12 -6.39
C THR A 56 -11.45 -2.06 -6.72
N SER A 57 -10.85 -2.67 -5.70
CA SER A 57 -9.84 -3.70 -5.85
C SER A 57 -10.01 -4.78 -4.80
N SER A 58 -9.82 -6.04 -5.21
CA SER A 58 -9.86 -7.20 -4.32
C SER A 58 -8.47 -7.79 -4.18
N TYR A 59 -8.19 -8.32 -2.99
CA TYR A 59 -6.95 -9.03 -2.68
C TYR A 59 -7.28 -10.35 -1.98
N ASN A 60 -6.41 -11.32 -2.18
CA ASN A 60 -6.36 -12.58 -1.43
C ASN A 60 -4.89 -13.00 -1.38
N VAL A 61 -4.28 -12.97 -0.20
CA VAL A 61 -2.85 -13.14 0.00
C VAL A 61 -2.58 -14.19 1.07
N THR A 62 -1.44 -14.86 0.96
CA THR A 62 -0.87 -15.66 2.04
C THR A 62 0.46 -15.02 2.41
N VAL A 63 0.64 -14.72 3.70
CA VAL A 63 1.81 -14.01 4.22
C VAL A 63 2.56 -14.89 5.24
N PRO A 64 3.90 -14.74 5.37
CA PRO A 64 4.68 -15.53 6.32
C PRO A 64 4.35 -15.17 7.76
N SER A 65 4.49 -16.10 8.71
CA SER A 65 4.19 -15.85 10.13
C SER A 65 5.26 -15.04 10.88
N SER A 66 6.34 -14.63 10.20
CA SER A 66 7.45 -13.89 10.80
C SER A 66 8.08 -12.91 9.81
N GLY A 67 8.89 -11.99 10.33
CA GLY A 67 9.55 -10.93 9.54
C GLY A 67 9.02 -9.52 9.89
N ALA A 68 9.48 -8.52 9.15
CA ALA A 68 8.99 -7.14 9.24
C ALA A 68 8.51 -6.70 7.86
N TYR A 69 7.19 -6.60 7.67
CA TYR A 69 6.58 -6.32 6.36
C TYR A 69 5.16 -5.75 6.51
N ASN A 70 4.65 -5.17 5.42
CA ASN A 70 3.22 -4.91 5.25
C ASN A 70 2.75 -5.40 3.88
N THR A 71 1.50 -5.80 3.78
CA THR A 71 0.80 -5.93 2.49
C THR A 71 -0.02 -4.67 2.30
N SER A 72 0.24 -3.93 1.22
CA SER A 72 -0.44 -2.66 0.97
C SER A 72 -0.75 -2.43 -0.50
N TYR A 73 -1.81 -1.65 -0.73
CA TYR A 73 -1.95 -0.90 -1.97
C TYR A 73 -1.04 0.32 -1.91
N ASP A 74 -0.45 0.66 -3.04
CA ASP A 74 0.32 1.89 -3.25
C ASP A 74 -0.25 2.63 -4.48
N ILE A 75 -0.92 3.75 -4.22
CA ILE A 75 -1.73 4.49 -5.20
C ILE A 75 -1.12 5.87 -5.37
N TRP A 76 -0.83 6.20 -6.62
CA TRP A 76 -0.22 7.47 -7.00
C TRP A 76 -1.17 8.28 -7.88
N ASP A 77 -1.09 9.59 -7.75
CA ASP A 77 -1.64 10.52 -8.74
C ASP A 77 -0.72 10.57 -9.99
N THR A 78 -1.02 11.47 -10.94
CA THR A 78 -0.31 11.48 -12.24
C THR A 78 1.07 12.13 -12.13
N ASP A 79 1.20 13.14 -11.28
CA ASP A 79 2.40 13.96 -11.18
C ASP A 79 3.28 13.55 -9.98
N TYR A 80 2.87 12.51 -9.26
CA TYR A 80 3.56 11.93 -8.10
C TYR A 80 3.66 12.86 -6.89
N ASP A 81 2.76 13.84 -6.77
CA ASP A 81 2.67 14.74 -5.62
C ASP A 81 2.05 14.04 -4.39
N TYR A 82 1.23 13.02 -4.62
CA TYR A 82 0.49 12.29 -3.58
C TYR A 82 0.65 10.78 -3.69
N GLU A 83 1.14 10.18 -2.61
CA GLU A 83 1.20 8.74 -2.39
C GLU A 83 0.15 8.32 -1.36
N ILE A 84 -0.70 7.36 -1.72
CA ILE A 84 -1.75 6.84 -0.86
C ILE A 84 -1.52 5.35 -0.66
N MET A 85 -1.08 4.99 0.55
CA MET A 85 -0.88 3.61 0.95
C MET A 85 -2.08 3.08 1.73
N LEU A 86 -2.59 1.90 1.38
CA LEU A 86 -3.64 1.21 2.14
C LEU A 86 -3.09 -0.12 2.66
N TRP A 87 -2.69 -0.17 3.93
CA TRP A 87 -2.11 -1.35 4.55
C TRP A 87 -3.23 -2.28 5.02
N VAL A 88 -3.34 -3.45 4.38
CA VAL A 88 -4.40 -4.43 4.67
C VAL A 88 -3.99 -5.45 5.73
N ASN A 89 -2.68 -5.67 5.86
CA ASN A 89 -2.06 -6.36 6.99
C ASN A 89 -0.62 -5.86 7.17
N HIS A 90 -0.07 -6.05 8.36
CA HIS A 90 1.35 -5.86 8.62
C HIS A 90 1.86 -6.78 9.73
N HIS A 91 3.17 -7.00 9.77
CA HIS A 91 3.79 -7.85 10.77
C HIS A 91 5.16 -7.29 11.17
N GLY A 92 5.51 -7.43 12.45
CA GLY A 92 6.80 -7.02 12.97
C GLY A 92 6.97 -5.50 13.09
N ALA A 93 8.22 -5.06 13.23
CA ALA A 93 8.59 -3.68 13.47
C ALA A 93 8.55 -2.83 12.18
N VAL A 94 7.35 -2.58 11.68
CA VAL A 94 7.09 -1.66 10.56
C VAL A 94 6.17 -0.53 11.00
N GLY A 95 6.30 0.64 10.38
CA GLY A 95 5.45 1.79 10.65
C GLY A 95 5.28 2.67 9.41
N PRO A 96 4.16 3.40 9.31
CA PRO A 96 3.93 4.34 8.22
C PRO A 96 4.80 5.59 8.37
N LEU A 97 4.96 6.33 7.26
CA LEU A 97 5.58 7.64 7.30
C LEU A 97 4.65 8.66 7.97
N GLY A 98 5.24 9.52 8.82
CA GLY A 98 4.57 10.70 9.36
C GLY A 98 3.86 10.47 10.70
N THR A 99 2.79 11.22 10.95
CA THR A 99 2.11 11.27 12.25
C THR A 99 0.64 10.89 12.13
N PHE A 100 0.10 10.32 13.21
CA PHE A 100 -1.30 9.91 13.29
C PHE A 100 -2.25 11.10 13.14
N GLN A 101 -3.31 10.92 12.37
CA GLN A 101 -4.30 11.94 12.00
C GLN A 101 -5.72 11.62 12.50
N GLY A 102 -5.94 10.44 13.08
CA GLY A 102 -7.25 9.94 13.48
C GLY A 102 -7.68 8.69 12.72
N SER A 103 -8.80 8.11 13.14
CA SER A 103 -9.37 6.91 12.52
C SER A 103 -10.62 7.26 11.69
N VAL A 104 -10.78 6.62 10.53
CA VAL A 104 -11.89 6.88 9.59
C VAL A 104 -12.50 5.58 9.05
N GLY A 105 -13.82 5.57 8.85
CA GLY A 105 -14.54 4.49 8.16
C GLY A 105 -14.76 4.83 6.69
N LEU A 106 -13.98 4.22 5.79
CA LEU A 106 -14.02 4.51 4.35
C LEU A 106 -13.79 3.23 3.54
N GLY A 107 -14.43 3.16 2.37
CA GLY A 107 -14.12 2.10 1.40
C GLY A 107 -14.48 0.68 1.85
N GLY A 108 -15.34 0.54 2.87
CA GLY A 108 -15.74 -0.73 3.47
C GLY A 108 -14.93 -1.16 4.70
N HIS A 109 -13.99 -0.33 5.17
CA HIS A 109 -13.09 -0.67 6.29
C HIS A 109 -12.87 0.52 7.21
N THR A 110 -12.35 0.25 8.41
CA THR A 110 -11.86 1.26 9.34
C THR A 110 -10.35 1.35 9.27
N TRP A 111 -9.82 2.56 9.21
CA TRP A 111 -8.41 2.86 9.01
C TRP A 111 -7.90 3.84 10.05
N ASP A 112 -6.72 3.57 10.61
CA ASP A 112 -5.89 4.56 11.29
C ASP A 112 -5.07 5.30 10.25
N VAL A 113 -5.24 6.63 10.18
CA VAL A 113 -4.65 7.45 9.13
C VAL A 113 -3.39 8.11 9.64
N TYR A 114 -2.32 8.04 8.86
CA TYR A 114 -1.06 8.72 9.07
C TYR A 114 -0.77 9.62 7.88
N LYS A 115 -0.16 10.78 8.15
CA LYS A 115 0.25 11.73 7.13
C LYS A 115 1.69 12.16 7.35
N GLY A 116 2.49 12.11 6.31
CA GLY A 116 3.87 12.57 6.29
C GLY A 116 4.28 13.11 4.92
N ASN A 117 5.55 13.51 4.80
CA ASN A 117 6.17 13.95 3.56
C ASN A 117 7.62 13.44 3.53
N ASN A 118 8.08 12.91 2.40
CA ASN A 118 9.42 12.31 2.25
C ASN A 118 10.46 13.27 1.63
N GLY A 119 10.10 14.54 1.48
CA GLY A 119 10.85 15.59 0.80
C GLY A 119 10.45 15.81 -0.67
N ALA A 120 9.74 14.87 -1.28
CA ALA A 120 9.30 14.93 -2.67
C ALA A 120 7.78 14.93 -2.81
N ASN A 121 7.07 14.13 -2.02
CA ASN A 121 5.63 13.96 -2.11
C ASN A 121 4.96 13.86 -0.73
N GLU A 122 3.68 14.20 -0.68
CA GLU A 122 2.82 13.96 0.48
C GLU A 122 2.43 12.47 0.52
N VAL A 123 2.55 11.85 1.69
CA VAL A 123 2.23 10.43 1.89
C VAL A 123 1.09 10.31 2.89
N PHE A 124 0.03 9.64 2.47
CA PHE A 124 -1.10 9.24 3.31
C PHE A 124 -1.08 7.73 3.47
N SER A 125 -0.92 7.24 4.70
CA SER A 125 -0.99 5.80 5.00
C SER A 125 -2.24 5.50 5.81
N PHE A 126 -3.08 4.62 5.27
CA PHE A 126 -4.28 4.10 5.92
C PHE A 126 -3.96 2.69 6.41
N LEU A 127 -3.79 2.53 7.72
CA LEU A 127 -3.56 1.23 8.35
C LEU A 127 -4.89 0.65 8.77
N ARG A 128 -5.26 -0.51 8.22
CA ARG A 128 -6.53 -1.14 8.59
C ARG A 128 -6.50 -1.50 10.06
N THR A 129 -7.54 -1.15 10.82
CA THR A 129 -7.57 -1.42 12.27
C THR A 129 -7.75 -2.90 12.62
N SER A 130 -7.96 -3.75 11.61
CA SER A 130 -8.00 -5.21 11.73
C SER A 130 -7.34 -5.80 10.50
N ASP A 131 -6.21 -6.46 10.73
CA ASP A 131 -5.45 -7.16 9.68
C ASP A 131 -6.31 -8.18 8.94
N SER A 132 -6.01 -8.35 7.66
CA SER A 132 -6.74 -9.25 6.81
C SER A 132 -5.90 -9.75 5.63
N ASN A 133 -6.17 -11.00 5.27
CA ASN A 133 -5.53 -11.68 4.16
C ASN A 133 -6.42 -11.73 2.91
N SER A 134 -7.70 -11.35 3.01
CA SER A 134 -8.57 -11.25 1.85
C SER A 134 -9.66 -10.21 2.04
N GLY A 135 -10.03 -9.53 0.95
CA GLY A 135 -11.08 -8.53 1.01
C GLY A 135 -11.20 -7.72 -0.27
N THR A 136 -12.16 -6.81 -0.27
CA THR A 136 -12.35 -5.82 -1.33
C THR A 136 -12.32 -4.43 -0.72
N VAL A 137 -11.55 -3.53 -1.31
CA VAL A 137 -11.48 -2.12 -0.91
C VAL A 137 -12.14 -1.29 -1.99
N ASN A 138 -13.10 -0.44 -1.61
CA ASN A 138 -13.56 0.64 -2.47
C ASN A 138 -12.65 1.86 -2.26
N ILE A 139 -11.75 2.07 -3.21
CA ILE A 139 -10.68 3.06 -3.15
C ILE A 139 -11.25 4.48 -3.38
N LEU A 140 -12.32 4.61 -4.17
CA LEU A 140 -12.85 5.92 -4.56
C LEU A 140 -13.28 6.81 -3.36
N PRO A 141 -14.01 6.31 -2.35
CA PRO A 141 -14.29 7.09 -1.13
C PRO A 141 -13.05 7.59 -0.39
N ILE A 142 -11.96 6.82 -0.41
CA ILE A 142 -10.69 7.20 0.24
C ILE A 142 -10.06 8.37 -0.50
N LEU A 143 -9.96 8.27 -1.84
CA LEU A 143 -9.41 9.36 -2.67
C LEU A 143 -10.25 10.63 -2.58
N LYS A 144 -11.58 10.51 -2.54
CA LYS A 144 -12.48 11.66 -2.32
C LYS A 144 -12.28 12.30 -0.95
N TRP A 145 -12.14 11.49 0.11
CA TRP A 145 -11.89 12.02 1.45
C TRP A 145 -10.61 12.84 1.52
N ILE A 146 -9.51 12.36 0.91
CA ILE A 146 -8.25 13.11 0.86
C ILE A 146 -8.46 14.43 0.11
N LYS A 147 -9.00 14.37 -1.12
CA LYS A 147 -9.30 15.53 -1.96
C LYS A 147 -10.13 16.59 -1.21
N ASP A 148 -11.14 16.16 -0.46
CA ASP A 148 -12.15 17.06 0.11
C ASP A 148 -11.80 17.55 1.52
N THR A 149 -10.84 16.93 2.21
CA THR A 149 -10.53 17.26 3.63
C THR A 149 -9.06 17.54 3.93
N LYS A 150 -8.13 17.20 3.04
CA LYS A 150 -6.68 17.27 3.28
C LYS A 150 -5.89 17.94 2.14
N GLY A 151 -6.59 18.36 1.08
CA GLY A 151 -6.09 19.24 0.02
C GLY A 151 -6.46 20.70 0.26
#